data_AF-A0AAJ1MNW1-F1
#
_entry.id   AF-A0AAJ1MNW1-F1
#
_cell.length_a   1.000
_cell.length_b   1.000
_cell.length_c   1.000
_cell.angle_alpha   90.00
_cell.angle_beta   90.00
_cell.angle_gamma   90.00
#
_symmetry.space_group_name_H-M   'P 1'
#
loop_
_entity.id
_entity.type
_entity.pdbx_description
1 polymer ?
#
loop_
_entity_poly.entity_id
_entity_poly.type
_entity_poly.pdbx_seq_one_letter_code
_entity_poly.pdbx_strand_id
1 'polypeptide(L)'
;MAIGTQVKHSSEFPVQKKVALLVSAAGFLISLINLFSYLGDFSAGEAILKPAVLLMFFTSFLTLISGLIDHPLFRFIQIFLALFTGTIAILDTYNSIHGLGLVLLGVFLAFKYGFFRQKAILKSIIILIYVFSLEMVSAHLDDREAGIMYGLDSVIYLTIFIVVSYIIYQDEITAYIMRNKEIEDELSVLEAERLQLAGRMELLDSRIAALTKPVDLDKMGLTAKEFEVLEALILYRETEHELADRLGMSFHTIKNHFRHIRDKLGVDRREDIIEMCRNNFI
;
A
#
# COMPACT_ATOMS: atom_id res chain seq x y z
N MET A 1 16.08 -17.16 -11.62
CA MET A 1 14.79 -16.46 -11.73
C MET A 1 14.03 -16.68 -10.42
N ALA A 2 14.32 -15.86 -9.40
CA ALA A 2 13.67 -15.97 -8.10
C ALA A 2 12.35 -15.22 -8.17
N ILE A 3 11.25 -15.97 -8.23
CA ILE A 3 9.89 -15.43 -8.11
C ILE A 3 9.81 -14.88 -6.69
N GLY A 4 9.96 -13.57 -6.55
CA GLY A 4 9.74 -12.88 -5.29
C GLY A 4 8.30 -13.12 -4.87
N THR A 5 8.10 -14.00 -3.89
CA THR A 5 6.84 -14.13 -3.17
C THR A 5 6.62 -12.82 -2.44
N GLN A 6 6.00 -11.85 -3.11
CA GLN A 6 5.47 -10.69 -2.42
C GLN A 6 4.50 -11.21 -1.37
N VAL A 7 4.88 -11.06 -0.11
CA VAL A 7 4.01 -11.31 1.02
C VAL A 7 2.86 -10.30 0.88
N LYS A 8 1.75 -10.76 0.32
CA LYS A 8 0.54 -9.97 0.15
C LYS A 8 -0.01 -9.71 1.54
N HIS A 9 0.44 -8.62 2.16
CA HIS A 9 -0.13 -8.17 3.42
C HIS A 9 -1.64 -8.03 3.23
N SER A 10 -2.40 -8.84 3.98
CA SER A 10 -3.84 -8.80 3.88
C SER A 10 -4.30 -7.42 4.38
N SER A 11 -5.07 -6.70 3.56
CA SER A 11 -5.65 -5.39 3.91
C SER A 11 -6.55 -5.44 5.16
N GLU A 12 -6.85 -6.64 5.64
CA GLU A 12 -7.65 -6.94 6.82
C GLU A 12 -6.90 -6.65 8.14
N PHE A 13 -5.58 -6.84 8.19
CA PHE A 13 -4.81 -6.72 9.43
C PHE A 13 -4.77 -5.30 10.03
N PRO A 14 -4.57 -4.21 9.25
CA PRO A 14 -4.64 -2.86 9.79
C PRO A 14 -6.01 -2.52 10.37
N VAL A 15 -7.09 -3.05 9.78
CA VAL A 15 -8.45 -2.86 10.28
C VAL A 15 -8.65 -3.64 11.57
N GLN A 16 -8.23 -4.90 11.62
CA GLN A 16 -8.24 -5.74 12.81
C GLN A 16 -7.58 -5.04 14.00
N LYS A 17 -6.38 -4.47 13.81
CA LYS A 17 -5.65 -3.73 14.85
C LYS A 17 -6.41 -2.50 15.34
N LYS A 18 -7.00 -1.71 14.43
CA LYS A 18 -7.77 -0.51 14.79
C LYS A 18 -9.03 -0.85 15.57
N VAL A 19 -9.80 -1.84 15.10
CA VAL A 19 -11.02 -2.27 15.78
C VAL A 19 -10.69 -2.84 17.15
N ALA A 20 -9.67 -3.71 17.25
CA ALA A 20 -9.22 -4.26 18.52
C ALA A 20 -8.85 -3.17 19.54
N LEU A 21 -8.10 -2.15 19.11
CA LEU A 21 -7.71 -1.04 19.97
C LEU A 21 -8.92 -0.25 20.46
N LEU A 22 -9.85 0.12 19.57
CA LEU A 22 -11.04 0.89 19.93
C LEU A 22 -11.98 0.11 20.86
N VAL A 23 -12.25 -1.16 20.53
CA VAL A 23 -13.16 -2.02 21.31
C VAL A 23 -12.58 -2.35 22.68
N SER A 24 -11.28 -2.66 22.76
CA SER A 24 -10.63 -2.89 24.05
C SER A 24 -10.54 -1.63 24.89
N ALA A 25 -10.25 -0.47 24.32
CA ALA A 25 -10.24 0.81 25.04
C ALA A 25 -11.63 1.10 25.64
N ALA A 26 -12.70 0.94 24.86
CA ALA A 26 -14.06 1.10 25.34
C ALA A 26 -14.41 0.09 26.45
N GLY A 27 -14.06 -1.19 26.26
CA GLY A 27 -14.35 -2.23 27.26
C GLY A 27 -13.54 -2.08 28.55
N PHE A 28 -12.29 -1.61 28.50
CA PHE A 28 -11.52 -1.23 29.69
C PHE A 28 -12.14 -0.04 30.41
N LEU A 29 -12.63 0.96 29.68
CA LEU A 29 -13.33 2.09 30.28
C LEU A 29 -14.61 1.64 30.99
N ILE A 30 -15.40 0.77 30.37
CA ILE A 30 -16.61 0.20 30.99
C ILE A 30 -16.25 -0.63 32.24
N SER A 31 -15.21 -1.45 32.17
CA SER A 31 -14.72 -2.21 33.33
C SER A 31 -14.32 -1.28 34.49
N LEU A 32 -13.66 -0.16 34.17
CA LEU A 32 -13.28 0.85 35.15
C LEU A 32 -14.50 1.56 35.78
N ILE A 33 -15.51 1.91 34.97
CA ILE A 33 -16.78 2.48 35.46
C ILE A 33 -17.47 1.50 36.41
N ASN A 34 -17.57 0.22 36.02
CA ASN A 34 -18.16 -0.83 36.85
C ASN A 34 -17.39 -0.99 38.16
N LEU A 35 -16.06 -0.97 38.12
CA LEU A 35 -15.22 -1.03 39.32
C LEU A 35 -15.52 0.12 40.28
N PHE A 36 -15.56 1.37 39.78
CA PHE A 36 -15.90 2.54 40.61
C PHE A 36 -17.32 2.47 41.17
N SER A 37 -18.28 1.96 40.40
CA SER A 37 -19.64 1.74 40.90
C SER A 37 -19.66 0.77 42.09
N TYR A 38 -18.89 -0.32 42.04
CA TYR A 38 -18.85 -1.31 43.13
C TYR A 38 -18.01 -0.87 44.33
N LEU A 39 -17.06 0.05 44.18
CA LEU A 39 -16.29 0.59 45.29
C LEU A 39 -17.15 1.39 46.29
N GLY A 40 -18.37 1.81 45.90
CA GLY A 40 -19.32 2.43 46.83
C GLY A 40 -19.89 1.46 47.87
N ASP A 41 -20.02 0.18 47.50
CA ASP A 41 -20.73 -0.84 48.29
C ASP A 41 -19.81 -1.96 48.80
N PHE A 42 -18.63 -2.14 48.21
CA PHE A 42 -17.72 -3.26 48.47
C PHE A 42 -16.28 -2.80 48.71
N SER A 43 -15.49 -3.64 49.38
CA SER A 43 -14.04 -3.41 49.49
C SER A 43 -13.37 -3.51 48.11
N ALA A 44 -12.18 -2.89 47.96
CA ALA A 44 -11.48 -2.88 46.67
C ALA A 44 -11.20 -4.28 46.11
N GLY A 45 -10.86 -5.25 46.97
CA GLY A 45 -10.65 -6.64 46.55
C GLY A 45 -11.94 -7.30 46.05
N GLU A 46 -13.05 -7.12 46.77
CA GLU A 46 -14.35 -7.68 46.40
C GLU A 46 -14.92 -7.04 45.12
N ALA A 47 -14.74 -5.73 44.95
CA ALA A 47 -15.16 -4.98 43.77
C ALA A 47 -14.44 -5.48 42.50
N ILE A 48 -13.13 -5.74 42.58
CA ILE A 48 -12.34 -6.31 41.48
C ILE A 48 -12.82 -7.71 41.11
N LEU A 49 -13.22 -8.52 42.10
CA LEU A 49 -13.69 -9.89 41.88
C LEU A 49 -15.14 -9.98 41.39
N LYS A 50 -15.84 -8.85 41.21
CA LYS A 50 -17.19 -8.88 40.64
C LYS A 50 -17.16 -9.40 39.20
N PRO A 51 -18.05 -10.35 38.83
CA PRO A 51 -18.07 -10.95 37.50
C PRO A 51 -18.13 -9.92 36.36
N ALA A 52 -18.91 -8.84 36.52
CA ALA A 52 -19.03 -7.79 35.51
C ALA A 52 -17.70 -7.06 35.24
N VAL A 53 -16.88 -6.81 36.28
CA VAL A 53 -15.57 -6.16 36.14
C VAL A 53 -14.59 -7.11 35.46
N LEU A 54 -14.49 -8.34 35.96
CA LEU A 54 -13.57 -9.37 35.44
C LEU A 54 -13.87 -9.75 34.00
N LEU A 55 -15.14 -9.99 33.66
CA LEU A 55 -15.55 -10.39 32.32
C LEU A 55 -15.23 -9.29 31.30
N MET A 56 -15.58 -8.04 31.61
CA MET A 56 -15.30 -6.90 30.71
C MET A 56 -13.81 -6.66 30.56
N PHE A 57 -13.05 -6.74 31.65
CA PHE A 57 -11.59 -6.60 31.61
C PHE A 57 -10.95 -7.71 30.75
N PHE A 58 -11.32 -8.96 31.01
CA PHE A 58 -10.73 -10.12 30.32
C PHE A 58 -11.08 -10.15 28.83
N THR A 59 -12.33 -9.90 28.47
CA THR A 59 -12.76 -9.85 27.06
C THR A 59 -12.12 -8.68 26.30
N SER A 60 -11.94 -7.53 26.96
CA SER A 60 -11.19 -6.38 26.40
C SER A 60 -9.72 -6.71 26.19
N PHE A 61 -9.09 -7.38 27.15
CA PHE A 61 -7.71 -7.83 27.05
C PHE A 61 -7.52 -8.84 25.93
N LEU A 62 -8.37 -9.86 25.83
CA LEU A 62 -8.31 -10.83 24.73
C LEU A 62 -8.56 -10.17 23.36
N THR A 63 -9.47 -9.20 23.29
CA THR A 63 -9.72 -8.43 22.07
C THR A 63 -8.48 -7.63 21.66
N LEU A 64 -7.78 -7.02 22.61
CA LEU A 64 -6.53 -6.30 22.35
C LEU A 64 -5.44 -7.26 21.83
N ILE A 65 -5.21 -8.38 22.52
CA ILE A 65 -4.18 -9.37 22.14
C ILE A 65 -4.46 -9.96 20.75
N SER A 66 -5.72 -10.30 20.47
CA SER A 66 -6.12 -10.79 19.15
C SER A 66 -5.90 -9.75 18.04
N GLY A 67 -5.90 -8.44 18.36
CA GLY A 67 -5.58 -7.37 17.41
C GLY A 67 -4.10 -7.25 17.04
N LEU A 68 -3.21 -7.86 17.82
CA LEU A 68 -1.76 -7.78 17.61
C LEU A 68 -1.22 -8.88 16.69
N ILE A 69 -2.02 -9.92 16.40
CA ILE A 69 -1.58 -11.11 15.67
C ILE A 69 -2.32 -11.22 14.32
N ASP A 70 -1.56 -11.21 13.22
CA ASP A 70 -2.11 -11.34 11.86
C ASP A 70 -2.40 -12.80 11.51
N HIS A 71 -3.51 -13.34 12.03
CA HIS A 71 -3.90 -14.72 11.76
C HIS A 71 -5.42 -14.91 11.80
N PRO A 72 -6.02 -15.72 10.90
CA PRO A 72 -7.47 -15.88 10.77
C PRO A 72 -8.16 -16.40 12.04
N LEU A 73 -7.48 -17.21 12.85
CA LEU A 73 -8.00 -17.67 14.14
C LEU A 73 -8.29 -16.50 15.09
N PHE A 74 -7.42 -15.49 15.15
CA PHE A 74 -7.63 -14.34 16.05
C PHE A 74 -8.74 -13.42 15.57
N ARG A 75 -8.96 -13.33 14.26
CA ARG A 75 -10.13 -12.67 13.66
C ARG A 75 -11.43 -13.38 14.05
N PHE A 76 -11.44 -14.72 14.00
CA PHE A 76 -12.56 -15.52 14.49
C PHE A 76 -12.81 -15.30 15.98
N ILE A 77 -11.75 -15.29 16.80
CA ILE A 77 -11.83 -15.02 18.23
C ILE A 77 -12.48 -13.65 18.50
N GLN A 78 -12.15 -12.61 17.73
CA GLN A 78 -12.77 -11.29 17.90
C GLN A 78 -14.27 -11.28 17.60
N ILE A 79 -14.68 -11.94 16.51
CA ILE A 79 -16.10 -12.12 16.17
C ILE A 79 -16.81 -12.85 17.32
N PHE A 80 -16.22 -13.96 17.77
CA PHE A 80 -16.76 -14.77 18.85
C PHE A 80 -16.87 -13.97 20.14
N LEU A 81 -15.83 -13.23 20.54
CA LEU A 81 -15.84 -12.40 21.75
C LEU A 81 -16.92 -11.33 21.69
N ALA A 82 -17.09 -10.65 20.55
CA ALA A 82 -18.14 -9.65 20.37
C ALA A 82 -19.56 -10.26 20.47
N LEU A 83 -19.79 -11.41 19.83
CA LEU A 83 -21.06 -12.12 19.93
C LEU A 83 -21.32 -12.65 21.35
N PHE A 84 -20.29 -13.18 22.00
CA PHE A 84 -20.37 -13.73 23.36
C PHE A 84 -20.67 -12.65 24.40
N THR A 85 -19.97 -11.51 24.35
CA THR A 85 -20.26 -10.38 25.25
C THR A 85 -21.63 -9.78 24.97
N GLY A 86 -22.02 -9.66 23.70
CA GLY A 86 -23.37 -9.24 23.31
C GLY A 86 -24.45 -10.18 23.87
N THR A 87 -24.20 -11.48 23.84
CA THR A 87 -25.12 -12.49 24.39
C THR A 87 -25.30 -12.34 25.89
N ILE A 88 -24.21 -12.20 26.63
CA ILE A 88 -24.28 -11.99 28.08
C ILE A 88 -25.04 -10.70 28.38
N ALA A 89 -24.78 -9.63 27.64
CA ALA A 89 -25.48 -8.35 27.82
C ALA A 89 -26.98 -8.43 27.50
N ILE A 90 -27.38 -9.21 26.50
CA ILE A 90 -28.81 -9.45 26.17
C ILE A 90 -29.48 -10.30 27.26
N LEU A 91 -28.78 -11.33 27.78
CA LEU A 91 -29.31 -12.17 28.85
C LEU A 91 -29.41 -11.43 30.20
N ASP A 92 -28.54 -10.45 30.44
CA ASP A 92 -28.58 -9.61 31.65
C ASP A 92 -29.68 -8.54 31.57
N THR A 93 -29.97 -8.02 30.37
CA THR A 93 -31.09 -7.11 30.14
C THR A 93 -31.62 -7.31 28.73
N TYR A 94 -32.86 -7.80 28.61
CA TYR A 94 -33.45 -8.22 27.33
C TYR A 94 -33.46 -7.15 26.23
N ASN A 95 -33.55 -5.86 26.60
CA ASN A 95 -33.50 -4.71 25.68
C ASN A 95 -32.18 -3.93 25.79
N SER A 96 -31.07 -4.65 26.01
CA SER A 96 -29.75 -4.03 26.08
C SER A 96 -29.35 -3.53 24.70
N ILE A 97 -29.52 -2.22 24.46
CA ILE A 97 -29.01 -1.52 23.26
C ILE A 97 -27.51 -1.84 23.07
N HIS A 98 -26.77 -1.94 24.18
CA HIS A 98 -25.36 -2.31 24.16
C HIS A 98 -25.13 -3.76 23.72
N GLY A 99 -25.95 -4.71 24.18
CA GLY A 99 -25.88 -6.11 23.75
C GLY A 99 -26.15 -6.28 22.26
N LEU A 100 -27.20 -5.63 21.74
CA LEU A 100 -27.48 -5.59 20.30
C LEU A 100 -26.35 -4.92 19.51
N GLY A 101 -25.79 -3.82 20.01
CA GLY A 101 -24.65 -3.14 19.40
C GLY A 101 -23.40 -4.03 19.31
N LEU A 102 -23.13 -4.85 20.33
CA LEU A 102 -22.03 -5.81 20.32
C LEU A 102 -22.26 -6.96 19.34
N VAL A 103 -23.49 -7.46 19.21
CA VAL A 103 -23.84 -8.44 18.18
C VAL A 103 -23.64 -7.86 16.79
N LEU A 104 -24.10 -6.63 16.56
CA LEU A 104 -23.91 -5.90 15.30
C LEU A 104 -22.43 -5.71 14.97
N LEU A 105 -21.62 -5.34 15.96
CA LEU A 105 -20.17 -5.29 15.81
C LEU A 105 -19.60 -6.64 15.39
N GLY A 106 -20.03 -7.74 16.02
CA GLY A 106 -19.64 -9.11 15.64
C GLY A 106 -20.00 -9.45 14.18
N VAL A 107 -21.20 -9.07 13.74
CA VAL A 107 -21.66 -9.22 12.35
C VAL A 107 -20.78 -8.43 11.39
N PHE A 108 -20.48 -7.16 11.70
CA PHE A 108 -19.62 -6.32 10.88
C PHE A 108 -18.19 -6.85 10.78
N LEU A 109 -17.64 -7.33 11.89
CA LEU A 109 -16.34 -8.00 11.88
C LEU A 109 -16.37 -9.26 11.00
N ALA A 110 -17.45 -10.05 11.06
CA ALA A 110 -17.62 -11.23 10.22
C ALA A 110 -17.70 -10.89 8.72
N PHE A 111 -18.39 -9.80 8.34
CA PHE A 111 -18.36 -9.28 6.98
C PHE A 111 -16.96 -8.82 6.59
N LYS A 112 -16.32 -8.01 7.44
CA LYS A 112 -15.02 -7.39 7.14
C LYS A 112 -13.89 -8.41 7.00
N TYR A 113 -13.88 -9.45 7.83
CA TYR A 113 -12.91 -10.56 7.76
C TYR A 113 -13.31 -11.63 6.73
N GLY A 114 -14.37 -11.40 5.97
CA GLY A 114 -14.76 -12.27 4.87
C GLY A 114 -15.43 -13.58 5.27
N PHE A 115 -15.78 -13.79 6.54
CA PHE A 115 -16.53 -14.98 6.98
C PHE A 115 -17.88 -15.09 6.30
N PHE A 116 -18.46 -13.96 5.86
CA PHE A 116 -19.75 -13.92 5.17
C PHE A 116 -19.64 -13.98 3.65
N ARG A 117 -18.44 -14.10 3.05
CA ARG A 117 -18.26 -14.16 1.59
C ARG A 117 -19.09 -15.27 0.93
N GLN A 118 -19.19 -16.42 1.59
CA GLN A 118 -20.02 -17.53 1.12
C GLN A 118 -21.29 -17.61 1.96
N LYS A 119 -22.44 -17.62 1.26
CA LYS A 119 -23.78 -17.77 1.85
C LYS A 119 -24.11 -16.68 2.89
N ALA A 120 -23.77 -15.41 2.60
CA ALA A 120 -24.04 -14.26 3.48
C ALA A 120 -25.47 -14.25 4.02
N ILE A 121 -26.46 -14.40 3.12
CA ILE A 121 -27.89 -14.38 3.46
C ILE A 121 -28.23 -15.45 4.51
N LEU A 122 -27.81 -16.69 4.29
CA LEU A 122 -28.07 -17.79 5.21
C LEU A 122 -27.45 -17.54 6.59
N LYS A 123 -26.20 -17.04 6.63
CA LYS A 123 -25.51 -16.73 7.89
C LYS A 123 -26.16 -15.57 8.64
N SER A 124 -26.61 -14.54 7.92
CA SER A 124 -27.37 -13.44 8.52
C SER A 124 -28.70 -13.92 9.10
N ILE A 125 -29.43 -14.79 8.40
CA ILE A 125 -30.68 -15.40 8.92
C ILE A 125 -30.41 -16.19 10.21
N ILE A 126 -29.33 -16.98 10.25
CA ILE A 126 -28.95 -17.73 11.46
C ILE A 126 -28.68 -16.78 12.63
N ILE A 127 -27.99 -15.66 12.41
CA ILE A 127 -27.74 -14.66 13.46
C ILE A 127 -29.04 -13.98 13.90
N LEU A 128 -29.96 -13.67 12.99
CA LEU A 128 -31.26 -13.10 13.35
C LEU A 128 -32.08 -14.05 14.23
N ILE A 129 -32.14 -15.33 13.85
CA ILE A 129 -32.81 -16.38 14.64
C ILE A 129 -32.14 -16.51 16.02
N TYR A 130 -30.82 -16.46 16.05
CA TYR A 130 -30.05 -16.53 17.30
C TYR A 130 -30.38 -15.36 18.24
N VAL A 131 -30.34 -14.12 17.76
CA VAL A 131 -30.67 -12.93 18.56
C VAL A 131 -32.11 -12.98 19.05
N PHE A 132 -33.06 -13.30 18.17
CA PHE A 132 -34.46 -13.47 18.56
C PHE A 132 -34.62 -14.48 19.69
N SER A 133 -33.95 -15.63 19.57
CA SER A 133 -34.01 -16.68 20.59
C SER A 133 -33.43 -16.22 21.92
N LEU A 134 -32.33 -15.46 21.91
CA LEU A 134 -31.73 -14.90 23.12
C LEU A 134 -32.65 -13.91 23.81
N GLU A 135 -33.31 -13.03 23.07
CA GLU A 135 -34.22 -12.04 23.64
C GLU A 135 -35.48 -12.69 24.19
N MET A 136 -36.01 -13.72 23.52
CA MET A 136 -37.10 -14.53 24.02
C MET A 136 -36.75 -15.21 25.34
N VAL A 137 -35.55 -15.79 25.45
CA VAL A 137 -35.08 -16.42 26.69
C VAL A 137 -34.89 -15.37 27.78
N SER A 138 -34.26 -14.24 27.46
CA SER A 138 -34.02 -13.14 28.40
C SER A 138 -35.34 -12.57 28.95
N ALA A 139 -36.31 -12.28 28.08
CA ALA A 139 -37.62 -11.76 28.47
C ALA A 139 -38.42 -12.75 29.33
N HIS A 140 -38.24 -14.07 29.10
CA HIS A 140 -38.87 -15.10 29.93
C HIS A 140 -38.24 -15.19 31.32
N LEU A 141 -36.92 -15.01 31.44
CA LEU A 141 -36.21 -15.00 32.73
C LEU A 141 -36.61 -13.81 33.62
N ASP A 142 -37.03 -12.69 33.01
CA ASP A 142 -37.49 -11.48 33.70
C ASP A 142 -38.99 -11.51 34.08
N ASP A 143 -39.69 -12.66 33.97
CA ASP A 143 -41.12 -12.85 34.30
C ASP A 143 -42.07 -11.88 33.58
N ARG A 144 -41.75 -11.43 32.36
CA ARG A 144 -42.60 -10.51 31.59
C ARG A 144 -43.54 -11.26 30.65
N GLU A 145 -44.85 -11.09 30.86
CA GLU A 145 -45.90 -11.73 30.04
C GLU A 145 -45.89 -11.32 28.55
N ALA A 146 -45.21 -10.23 28.18
CA ALA A 146 -45.17 -9.68 26.81
C ALA A 146 -43.89 -10.04 26.01
N GLY A 147 -43.17 -11.11 26.38
CA GLY A 147 -41.84 -11.43 25.83
C GLY A 147 -41.72 -11.50 24.31
N ILE A 148 -42.77 -11.96 23.60
CA ILE A 148 -42.74 -12.13 22.13
C ILE A 148 -42.63 -10.79 21.39
N MET A 149 -43.36 -9.76 21.84
CA MET A 149 -43.40 -8.48 21.14
C MET A 149 -42.04 -7.76 21.23
N TYR A 150 -41.34 -7.88 22.35
CA TYR A 150 -40.05 -7.25 22.53
C TYR A 150 -38.95 -7.87 21.66
N GLY A 151 -38.90 -9.20 21.54
CA GLY A 151 -37.95 -9.85 20.62
C GLY A 151 -38.22 -9.50 19.16
N LEU A 152 -39.48 -9.25 18.80
CA LEU A 152 -39.85 -8.86 17.44
C LEU A 152 -39.29 -7.47 17.06
N ASP A 153 -39.40 -6.49 17.96
CA ASP A 153 -38.91 -5.12 17.73
C ASP A 153 -37.41 -5.14 17.42
N SER A 154 -36.62 -5.79 18.27
CA SER A 154 -35.17 -5.93 18.09
C SER A 154 -34.78 -6.64 16.81
N VAL A 155 -35.49 -7.73 16.43
CA VAL A 155 -35.26 -8.40 15.14
C VAL A 155 -35.54 -7.48 13.97
N ILE A 156 -36.62 -6.69 14.02
CA ILE A 156 -36.95 -5.72 12.97
C ILE A 156 -35.83 -4.68 12.86
N TYR A 157 -35.41 -4.08 13.99
CA TYR A 157 -34.31 -3.12 14.01
C TYR A 157 -33.00 -3.71 13.47
N LEU A 158 -32.64 -4.91 13.93
CA LEU A 158 -31.44 -5.62 13.50
C LEU A 158 -31.49 -5.96 12.00
N THR A 159 -32.64 -6.37 11.49
CA THR A 159 -32.84 -6.68 10.07
C THR A 159 -32.68 -5.43 9.20
N ILE A 160 -33.37 -4.33 9.55
CA ILE A 160 -33.25 -3.06 8.83
C ILE A 160 -31.79 -2.60 8.82
N PHE A 161 -31.13 -2.66 9.97
CA PHE A 161 -29.75 -2.23 10.11
C PHE A 161 -28.78 -3.07 9.28
N ILE A 162 -28.94 -4.40 9.27
CA ILE A 162 -28.13 -5.31 8.43
C ILE A 162 -28.36 -5.00 6.94
N VAL A 163 -29.61 -4.78 6.51
CA VAL A 163 -29.93 -4.45 5.12
C VAL A 163 -29.32 -3.12 4.70
N VAL A 164 -29.49 -2.06 5.50
CA VAL A 164 -28.91 -0.73 5.21
C VAL A 164 -27.39 -0.82 5.16
N SER A 165 -26.78 -1.52 6.11
CA SER A 165 -25.32 -1.68 6.14
C SER A 165 -24.80 -2.49 4.94
N TYR A 166 -25.55 -3.50 4.51
CA TYR A 166 -25.23 -4.26 3.30
C TYR A 166 -25.28 -3.37 2.06
N ILE A 167 -26.30 -2.51 1.94
CA ILE A 167 -26.41 -1.55 0.82
C ILE A 167 -25.21 -0.59 0.80
N ILE A 168 -24.88 0.03 1.94
CA ILE A 168 -23.73 0.94 2.06
C ILE A 168 -22.43 0.23 1.67
N TYR A 169 -22.22 -0.98 2.18
CA TYR A 169 -21.02 -1.76 1.90
C TYR A 169 -20.93 -2.21 0.44
N GLN A 170 -22.06 -2.57 -0.18
CA GLN A 170 -22.11 -2.93 -1.59
C GLN A 170 -21.76 -1.75 -2.50
N ASP A 171 -22.25 -0.55 -2.18
CA ASP A 171 -21.92 0.68 -2.89
C ASP A 171 -20.41 0.98 -2.81
N GLU A 172 -19.85 0.93 -1.58
CA GLU A 172 -18.41 1.14 -1.36
C GLU A 172 -17.54 0.12 -2.13
N ILE A 173 -17.90 -1.17 -2.10
CA ILE A 173 -17.21 -2.21 -2.89
C ILE A 173 -17.26 -1.88 -4.38
N THR A 174 -18.42 -1.48 -4.90
CA THR A 174 -18.59 -1.18 -6.32
C THR A 174 -17.71 0.00 -6.73
N ALA A 175 -17.68 1.05 -5.92
CA ALA A 175 -16.81 2.20 -6.12
C ALA A 175 -15.31 1.81 -6.12
N TYR A 176 -14.88 0.96 -5.19
CA TYR A 176 -13.50 0.45 -5.18
C TYR A 176 -13.16 -0.38 -6.42
N ILE A 177 -14.07 -1.23 -6.88
CA ILE A 177 -13.85 -2.05 -8.08
C ILE A 177 -13.69 -1.14 -9.31
N MET A 178 -14.55 -0.12 -9.45
CA MET A 178 -14.44 0.84 -10.56
C MET A 178 -13.12 1.60 -10.53
N ARG A 179 -12.71 2.11 -9.37
CA ARG A 179 -11.45 2.84 -9.23
C ARG A 179 -10.22 1.96 -9.50
N ASN A 180 -10.24 0.70 -9.06
CA ASN A 180 -9.16 -0.23 -9.36
C ASN A 180 -9.05 -0.51 -10.87
N LYS A 181 -10.19 -0.61 -11.56
CA LYS A 181 -10.22 -0.77 -13.02
C LYS A 181 -9.65 0.46 -13.72
N GLU A 182 -10.02 1.67 -13.29
CA GLU A 182 -9.46 2.92 -13.83
C GLU A 182 -7.93 2.97 -13.68
N ILE A 183 -7.41 2.59 -12.52
CA ILE A 183 -5.96 2.52 -12.26
C ILE A 183 -5.28 1.48 -13.16
N GLU A 184 -5.92 0.32 -13.36
CA GLU A 184 -5.40 -0.73 -14.25
C GLU A 184 -5.36 -0.26 -15.72
N ASP A 185 -6.41 0.44 -16.16
CA ASP A 185 -6.49 1.04 -17.49
C ASP A 185 -5.39 2.12 -17.67
N GLU A 186 -5.22 3.03 -16.69
CA GLU A 186 -4.17 4.06 -16.72
C GLU A 186 -2.76 3.46 -16.73
N LEU A 187 -2.53 2.40 -15.94
CA LEU A 187 -1.26 1.68 -15.91
C LEU A 187 -0.93 1.08 -17.28
N SER A 188 -1.93 0.50 -17.96
CA SER A 188 -1.74 -0.08 -19.29
C SER A 188 -1.33 0.96 -20.35
N VAL A 189 -1.88 2.18 -20.26
CA VAL A 189 -1.52 3.31 -21.13
C VAL A 189 -0.07 3.75 -20.86
N LEU A 190 0.30 3.91 -19.59
CA LEU A 190 1.66 4.30 -19.20
C LEU A 190 2.71 3.26 -19.62
N GLU A 191 2.38 1.97 -19.54
CA GLU A 191 3.25 0.89 -20.01
C GLU A 191 3.46 0.96 -21.54
N ALA A 192 2.41 1.24 -22.30
CA ALA A 192 2.50 1.43 -23.75
C ALA A 192 3.36 2.67 -24.12
N GLU A 193 3.16 3.80 -23.43
CA GLU A 193 3.98 5.00 -23.62
C GLU A 193 5.45 4.76 -23.29
N ARG A 194 5.73 4.06 -22.19
CA ARG A 194 7.10 3.69 -21.81
C ARG A 194 7.78 2.86 -22.90
N LEU A 195 7.07 1.90 -23.47
CA LEU A 195 7.59 1.06 -24.55
C LEU A 195 7.88 1.89 -25.81
N GLN A 196 6.98 2.80 -26.16
CA GLN A 196 7.16 3.71 -27.30
C GLN A 196 8.38 4.62 -27.10
N LEU A 197 8.54 5.19 -25.91
CA LEU A 197 9.68 6.03 -25.56
C LEU A 197 10.99 5.24 -25.60
N ALA A 198 11.01 4.01 -25.08
CA ALA A 198 12.17 3.13 -25.15
C ALA A 198 12.60 2.88 -26.60
N GLY A 199 11.66 2.58 -27.49
CA GLY A 199 11.95 2.41 -28.93
C GLY A 199 12.46 3.70 -29.59
N ARG A 200 11.93 4.87 -29.19
CA ARG A 200 12.43 6.17 -29.69
C ARG A 200 13.84 6.47 -29.22
N MET A 201 14.18 6.11 -27.98
CA MET A 201 15.54 6.27 -27.46
C MET A 201 16.52 5.41 -28.24
N GLU A 202 16.20 4.14 -28.48
CA GLU A 202 17.04 3.22 -29.28
C GLU A 202 17.26 3.74 -30.71
N LEU A 203 16.23 4.32 -31.34
CA LEU A 203 16.36 4.97 -32.64
C LEU A 203 17.29 6.20 -32.59
N LEU A 204 17.23 7.01 -31.53
CA LEU A 204 18.10 8.17 -31.38
C LEU A 204 19.54 7.75 -31.12
N ASP A 205 19.76 6.73 -30.29
CA ASP A 205 21.09 6.20 -30.00
C ASP A 205 21.74 5.65 -31.27
N SER A 206 20.99 4.92 -32.11
CA SER A 206 21.51 4.45 -33.40
C SER A 206 21.82 5.60 -34.37
N ARG A 207 21.02 6.67 -34.39
CA ARG A 207 21.30 7.87 -35.20
C ARG A 207 22.54 8.62 -34.72
N ILE A 208 22.69 8.77 -33.41
CA ILE A 208 23.88 9.37 -32.81
C ILE A 208 25.09 8.53 -33.19
N ALA A 209 25.05 7.20 -32.99
CA ALA A 209 26.15 6.30 -33.35
C ALA A 209 26.53 6.40 -34.84
N ALA A 210 25.56 6.56 -35.74
CA ALA A 210 25.81 6.73 -37.17
C ALA A 210 26.48 8.08 -37.50
N LEU A 211 26.11 9.16 -36.79
CA LEU A 211 26.69 10.49 -36.95
C LEU A 211 28.04 10.64 -36.25
N THR A 212 28.28 9.89 -35.18
CA THR A 212 29.52 9.95 -34.39
C THR A 212 30.59 8.99 -34.89
N LYS A 213 30.44 8.40 -36.09
CA LYS A 213 31.43 7.47 -36.64
C LYS A 213 32.78 8.19 -36.76
N PRO A 214 33.85 7.69 -36.10
CA PRO A 214 35.16 8.33 -36.17
C PRO A 214 35.65 8.34 -37.61
N VAL A 215 36.31 9.43 -37.98
CA VAL A 215 36.90 9.60 -39.31
C VAL A 215 38.01 8.58 -39.48
N ASP A 216 38.09 7.95 -40.63
CA ASP A 216 39.19 7.05 -40.93
C ASP A 216 40.46 7.87 -41.26
N LEU A 217 41.21 8.25 -40.21
CA LEU A 217 42.39 9.11 -40.32
C LEU A 217 43.51 8.46 -41.13
N ASP A 218 43.58 7.13 -41.15
CA ASP A 218 44.56 6.37 -41.93
C ASP A 218 44.30 6.51 -43.43
N LYS A 219 43.03 6.45 -43.85
CA LYS A 219 42.66 6.68 -45.26
C LYS A 219 42.91 8.10 -45.74
N MET A 220 42.93 9.07 -44.83
CA MET A 220 43.24 10.48 -45.14
C MET A 220 44.74 10.72 -45.32
N GLY A 221 45.59 9.72 -45.10
CA GLY A 221 47.03 9.79 -45.36
C GLY A 221 47.77 10.74 -44.41
N LEU A 222 47.31 10.87 -43.15
CA LEU A 222 48.06 11.59 -42.13
C LEU A 222 49.35 10.82 -41.79
N THR A 223 50.44 11.56 -41.65
CA THR A 223 51.71 11.03 -41.16
C THR A 223 51.65 10.87 -39.63
N ALA A 224 52.53 10.05 -39.07
CA ALA A 224 52.59 9.84 -37.62
C ALA A 224 52.72 11.16 -36.81
N LYS A 225 53.45 12.15 -37.35
CA LYS A 225 53.60 13.46 -36.71
C LYS A 225 52.38 14.35 -36.85
N GLU A 226 51.67 14.31 -37.97
CA GLU A 226 50.39 15.02 -38.11
C GLU A 226 49.30 14.40 -37.23
N PHE A 227 49.33 13.08 -37.04
CA PHE A 227 48.44 12.39 -36.11
C PHE A 227 48.68 12.82 -34.66
N GLU A 228 49.94 12.88 -34.21
CA GLU A 228 50.33 13.35 -32.88
C GLU A 228 49.89 14.80 -32.62
N VAL A 229 50.01 15.69 -33.62
CA VAL A 229 49.52 17.07 -33.56
C VAL A 229 47.98 17.12 -33.49
N LEU A 230 47.30 16.30 -34.29
CA LEU A 230 45.83 16.22 -34.31
C LEU A 230 45.28 15.68 -32.98
N GLU A 231 45.87 14.62 -32.43
CA GLU A 231 45.49 14.05 -31.14
C GLU A 231 45.63 15.08 -30.02
N ALA A 232 46.77 15.79 -29.96
CA ALA A 232 46.99 16.84 -28.98
C ALA A 232 46.00 18.02 -29.12
N LEU A 233 45.65 18.40 -30.36
CA LEU A 233 44.61 19.40 -30.61
C LEU A 233 43.25 18.96 -30.03
N ILE A 234 42.84 17.70 -30.27
CA ILE A 234 41.53 17.20 -29.85
C ILE A 234 41.44 17.04 -28.33
N LEU A 235 42.50 16.49 -27.70
CA LEU A 235 42.54 16.23 -26.26
C LEU A 235 42.67 17.51 -25.42
N TYR A 236 43.56 18.43 -25.82
CA TYR A 236 43.92 19.60 -25.00
C TYR A 236 43.24 20.90 -25.44
N ARG A 237 42.80 21.01 -26.70
CA ARG A 237 42.16 22.22 -27.28
C ARG A 237 43.00 23.51 -27.22
N GLU A 238 44.30 23.35 -27.05
CA GLU A 238 45.30 24.40 -26.90
C GLU A 238 45.60 25.16 -28.20
N THR A 239 46.10 26.39 -28.06
CA THR A 239 46.54 27.23 -29.18
C THR A 239 47.78 26.64 -29.87
N GLU A 240 48.09 27.12 -31.08
CA GLU A 240 49.28 26.67 -31.84
C GLU A 240 50.60 26.88 -31.08
N HIS A 241 50.69 27.92 -30.24
CA HIS A 241 51.86 28.18 -29.39
C HIS A 241 51.97 27.15 -28.26
N GLU A 242 50.89 26.92 -27.54
CA GLU A 242 50.86 25.95 -26.44
C GLU A 242 51.09 24.51 -26.95
N LEU A 243 50.54 24.16 -28.11
CA LEU A 243 50.80 22.88 -28.76
C LEU A 243 52.26 22.72 -29.19
N ALA A 244 52.91 23.80 -29.64
CA ALA A 244 54.32 23.80 -30.00
C ALA A 244 55.20 23.51 -28.77
N ASP A 245 54.90 24.17 -27.66
CA ASP A 245 55.59 23.94 -26.38
C ASP A 245 55.35 22.52 -25.87
N ARG A 246 54.10 22.04 -25.93
CA ARG A 246 53.71 20.68 -25.48
C ARG A 246 54.40 19.58 -26.28
N LEU A 247 54.46 19.72 -27.59
CA LEU A 247 55.01 18.70 -28.48
C LEU A 247 56.52 18.87 -28.72
N GLY A 248 57.15 19.89 -28.13
CA GLY A 248 58.57 20.18 -28.31
C GLY A 248 58.93 20.54 -29.76
N MET A 249 58.01 21.19 -30.48
CA MET A 249 58.18 21.59 -31.89
C MET A 249 58.27 23.11 -32.01
N SER A 250 58.84 23.61 -33.11
CA SER A 250 58.77 25.05 -33.37
C SER A 250 57.34 25.46 -33.75
N PHE A 251 56.91 26.66 -33.34
CA PHE A 251 55.62 27.23 -33.72
C PHE A 251 55.36 27.17 -35.24
N HIS A 252 56.39 27.45 -36.05
CA HIS A 252 56.28 27.39 -37.51
C HIS A 252 56.07 25.97 -38.04
N THR A 253 56.69 24.96 -37.40
CA THR A 253 56.49 23.54 -37.71
C THR A 253 55.05 23.10 -37.45
N ILE A 254 54.49 23.48 -36.30
CA ILE A 254 53.08 23.22 -35.96
C ILE A 254 52.14 23.87 -36.97
N LYS A 255 52.37 25.13 -37.35
CA LYS A 255 51.57 25.83 -38.36
C LYS A 255 51.59 25.12 -39.72
N ASN A 256 52.74 24.58 -40.13
CA ASN A 256 52.83 23.78 -41.35
C ASN A 256 52.07 22.44 -41.22
N HIS A 257 52.19 21.74 -40.08
CA HIS A 257 51.38 20.54 -39.83
C HIS A 257 49.87 20.84 -39.88
N PHE A 258 49.40 21.93 -39.27
CA PHE A 258 47.99 22.35 -39.37
C PHE A 258 47.54 22.65 -40.80
N ARG A 259 48.39 23.25 -41.63
CA ARG A 259 48.08 23.44 -43.06
C ARG A 259 47.91 22.09 -43.75
N HIS A 260 48.86 21.16 -43.58
CA HIS A 260 48.79 19.85 -44.22
C HIS A 260 47.63 18.98 -43.71
N ILE A 261 47.31 19.04 -42.41
CA ILE A 261 46.14 18.38 -41.82
C ILE A 261 44.86 18.94 -42.44
N ARG A 262 44.73 20.27 -42.56
CA ARG A 262 43.58 20.92 -43.21
C ARG A 262 43.42 20.50 -44.68
N ASP A 263 44.53 20.51 -45.43
CA ASP A 263 44.54 20.11 -46.84
C ASP A 263 44.09 18.65 -47.00
N LYS A 264 44.54 17.75 -46.10
CA LYS A 264 44.18 16.31 -46.13
C LYS A 264 42.75 16.04 -45.67
N LEU A 265 42.26 16.79 -44.68
CA LEU A 265 40.90 16.66 -44.18
C LEU A 265 39.87 17.44 -45.02
N GLY A 266 40.32 18.32 -45.92
CA GLY A 266 39.46 19.12 -46.78
C GLY A 266 38.70 20.21 -46.03
N VAL A 267 39.29 20.78 -44.97
CA VAL A 267 38.65 21.77 -44.10
C VAL A 267 39.46 23.06 -44.02
N ASP A 268 38.78 24.20 -43.92
CA ASP A 268 39.43 25.52 -43.97
C ASP A 268 39.83 26.03 -42.58
N ARG A 269 39.01 25.74 -41.56
CA ARG A 269 39.16 26.29 -40.22
C ARG A 269 39.63 25.24 -39.21
N ARG A 270 40.30 25.70 -38.16
CA ARG A 270 40.75 24.84 -37.05
C ARG A 270 39.57 24.24 -36.32
N GLU A 271 38.49 25.01 -36.18
CA GLU A 271 37.24 24.58 -35.53
C GLU A 271 36.62 23.39 -36.27
N ASP A 272 36.68 23.40 -37.60
CA ASP A 272 36.16 22.32 -38.45
C ASP A 272 36.96 21.02 -38.24
N ILE A 273 38.29 21.10 -38.04
CA ILE A 273 39.12 19.93 -37.68
C ILE A 273 38.66 19.34 -36.34
N ILE A 274 38.45 20.21 -35.34
CA ILE A 274 38.02 19.80 -34.00
C ILE A 274 36.65 19.15 -34.04
N GLU A 275 35.71 19.71 -34.80
CA GLU A 275 34.37 19.17 -34.95
C GLU A 275 34.38 17.82 -35.68
N MET A 276 35.11 17.74 -36.80
CA MET A 276 35.20 16.55 -37.65
C MET A 276 35.91 15.38 -36.95
N CYS A 277 36.99 15.63 -36.23
CA CYS A 277 37.79 14.60 -35.56
C CYS A 277 37.46 14.45 -34.06
N ARG A 278 36.34 15.04 -33.60
CA ARG A 278 36.00 15.08 -32.17
C ARG A 278 35.94 13.70 -31.53
N ASN A 279 35.44 12.70 -32.25
CA ASN A 279 35.21 11.34 -31.72
C ASN A 279 36.35 10.36 -32.05
N ASN A 280 37.46 10.83 -32.62
CA ASN A 280 38.57 9.97 -33.03
C ASN A 280 39.51 9.56 -31.88
N PHE A 281 39.48 10.30 -30.78
CA PHE A 281 40.44 10.19 -29.67
C PHE A 281 39.75 10.20 -28.30
N ILE A 282 38.46 9.85 -28.25
CA ILE A 282 37.64 9.73 -27.02
C ILE A 282 37.50 8.25 -26.65
#